data_AF-A0A914F365-F1
#
_entry.id   AF-A0A914F365-F1
#
_cell.length_a   1.000
_cell.length_b   1.000
_cell.length_c   1.000
_cell.angle_alpha   90.00
_cell.angle_beta   90.00
_cell.angle_gamma   90.00
#
_symmetry.space_group_name_H-M   'P 1'
#
loop_
_entity.id
_entity.type
_entity.pdbx_description
1 polymer ?
#
loop_
_entity_poly.entity_id
_entity_poly.type
_entity_poly.pdbx_seq_one_letter_code
_entity_poly.pdbx_strand_id
1 'polypeptide(L)'
;MISKYFKPAFNPYKDCIPSIEQITVLANGKLYVTSARTDIACWMRCLDPRTDYTITIEKWIKVENGTRPTCDVFEVECLEYKNRTSDEVWTFYKYMHAQTYRKDTPKQPSTSEQQPDVHIILFDSVSHSQFIRSMPKTSHFLKEFYESISFRGYKTDYPNESWCEEYLDEDQFIGYRFQDAGYISMMSEDWAYGVFNWPNCWGFNHKPVDHYMRPFQIRVEGYYDQSPDMASKVYNGTCHEEFHHQMEYLKDFLRVYPDKPKFSITWMSYLAHNDANGLFHSDDYFYNFFKDYKEKVRL
;
A
#
# COMPACT_ATOMS: atom_id res chain seq x y z
N MET A 1 -24.75 8.09 24.98
CA MET A 1 -23.29 7.86 25.06
C MET A 1 -22.73 8.25 23.69
N ILE A 2 -22.09 9.42 23.56
CA ILE A 2 -21.50 9.84 22.28
C ILE A 2 -20.30 8.91 22.02
N SER A 3 -20.34 8.18 20.91
CA SER A 3 -19.31 7.21 20.52
C SER A 3 -17.93 7.85 20.59
N LYS A 4 -16.93 7.11 21.08
CA LYS A 4 -15.52 7.53 21.21
C LYS A 4 -14.93 8.11 19.90
N TYR A 5 -15.54 7.77 18.76
CA TYR A 5 -15.16 8.22 17.42
C TYR A 5 -15.76 9.57 16.96
N PHE A 6 -16.66 10.19 17.74
CA PHE A 6 -17.11 11.57 17.50
C PHE A 6 -16.15 12.63 18.07
N LYS A 7 -14.95 12.22 18.51
CA LYS A 7 -13.92 13.15 18.97
C LYS A 7 -12.93 13.35 17.82
N PRO A 8 -12.90 14.52 17.16
CA PRO A 8 -11.97 14.81 16.06
C PRO A 8 -10.48 14.70 16.43
N ALA A 9 -10.16 14.60 17.73
CA ALA A 9 -8.80 14.43 18.25
C ALA A 9 -8.50 12.99 18.71
N PHE A 10 -9.44 12.05 18.52
CA PHE A 10 -9.18 10.64 18.77
C PHE A 10 -8.23 10.13 17.68
N ASN A 11 -7.07 9.61 18.09
CA ASN A 11 -6.19 8.85 17.23
C ASN A 11 -6.02 7.47 17.91
N PRO A 12 -6.45 6.37 17.27
CA PRO A 12 -6.42 5.04 17.88
C PRO A 12 -5.00 4.57 18.25
N TYR A 13 -3.96 5.18 17.69
CA TYR A 13 -2.57 4.77 17.85
C TYR A 13 -1.67 5.75 18.60
N LYS A 14 -2.20 6.91 19.03
CA LYS A 14 -1.39 7.92 19.74
C LYS A 14 -0.66 7.37 20.97
N ASP A 15 -1.33 6.49 21.72
CA ASP A 15 -0.82 5.84 22.93
C ASP A 15 -0.72 4.31 22.75
N CYS A 16 -0.67 3.82 21.51
CA CYS A 16 -0.58 2.39 21.24
C CYS A 16 0.81 1.86 21.57
N ILE A 17 0.83 0.72 22.26
CA ILE A 17 2.05 -0.04 22.57
C ILE A 17 2.02 -1.27 21.67
N PRO A 18 3.00 -1.45 20.76
CA PRO A 18 3.06 -2.62 19.90
C PRO A 18 3.04 -3.90 20.75
N SER A 19 2.11 -4.81 20.44
CA SER A 19 2.04 -6.11 21.11
C SER A 19 3.04 -7.11 20.52
N ILE A 20 3.62 -6.79 19.36
CA ILE A 20 4.61 -7.60 18.65
C ILE A 20 5.84 -6.74 18.41
N GLU A 21 6.99 -7.24 18.87
CA GLU A 21 8.29 -6.63 18.57
C GLU A 21 8.65 -6.86 17.09
N GLN A 22 8.96 -5.78 16.38
CA GLN A 22 9.47 -5.88 15.02
C GLN A 22 10.96 -6.26 15.04
N ILE A 23 11.24 -7.52 14.66
CA ILE A 23 12.60 -8.07 14.56
C ILE A 23 13.32 -7.60 13.30
N THR A 24 12.59 -7.19 12.27
CA THR A 24 13.17 -6.68 11.04
C THR A 24 12.62 -5.32 10.67
N VAL A 25 13.51 -4.44 10.19
CA VAL A 25 13.19 -3.07 9.79
C VAL A 25 13.75 -2.81 8.40
N LEU A 26 12.91 -2.29 7.51
CA LEU A 26 13.31 -1.79 6.21
C LEU A 26 13.58 -0.29 6.30
N ALA A 27 14.81 0.13 6.00
CA ALA A 27 15.19 1.54 6.02
C ALA A 27 16.05 1.88 4.80
N ASN A 28 15.58 2.83 3.98
CA ASN A 28 16.27 3.29 2.77
C ASN A 28 16.62 2.14 1.80
N GLY A 29 15.68 1.21 1.60
CA GLY A 29 15.83 0.05 0.72
C GLY A 29 16.83 -1.00 1.22
N LYS A 30 17.15 -0.99 2.52
CA LYS A 30 18.00 -1.98 3.18
C LYS A 30 17.26 -2.60 4.37
N LEU A 31 17.28 -3.92 4.44
CA LEU A 31 16.68 -4.71 5.50
C LEU A 31 17.72 -4.94 6.62
N TYR A 32 17.30 -4.72 7.85
CA TYR A 32 18.11 -4.92 9.05
C TYR A 32 17.37 -5.82 10.03
N VAL A 33 18.12 -6.67 10.73
CA VAL A 33 17.64 -7.44 11.88
C VAL A 33 17.99 -6.64 13.13
N THR A 34 16.97 -6.19 13.87
CA THR A 34 17.11 -5.31 15.04
C THR A 34 17.45 -6.07 16.32
N SER A 35 17.18 -7.38 16.37
CA SER A 35 17.45 -8.19 17.54
C SER A 35 18.95 -8.43 17.73
N ALA A 36 19.45 -8.25 18.95
CA ALA A 36 20.82 -8.57 19.34
C ALA A 36 21.06 -10.09 19.59
N ARG A 37 20.02 -10.90 19.39
CA ARG A 37 20.04 -12.35 19.60
C ARG A 37 20.97 -13.03 18.59
N THR A 38 21.85 -13.90 19.09
CA THR A 38 22.79 -14.68 18.27
C THR A 38 22.25 -16.05 17.87
N ASP A 39 21.12 -16.45 18.43
CA ASP A 39 20.43 -17.72 18.22
C ASP A 39 19.26 -17.61 17.24
N ILE A 40 19.20 -16.51 16.49
CA ILE A 40 18.23 -16.32 15.43
C ILE A 40 18.92 -16.20 14.07
N ALA A 41 18.24 -16.67 13.03
CA ALA A 41 18.56 -16.30 11.66
C ALA A 41 17.27 -15.93 10.94
N CYS A 42 17.38 -15.01 9.98
CA CYS A 42 16.24 -14.55 9.20
C CYS A 42 16.48 -14.82 7.72
N TRP A 43 15.41 -15.10 7.01
CA TRP A 43 15.37 -15.26 5.57
C TRP A 43 14.28 -14.38 5.00
N MET A 44 14.48 -13.91 3.78
CA MET A 44 13.48 -13.19 3.02
C MET A 44 13.25 -13.85 1.67
N ARG A 45 12.11 -13.59 1.05
CA ARG A 45 11.89 -13.89 -0.37
C ARG A 45 10.98 -12.85 -0.99
N CYS A 46 11.25 -12.55 -2.25
CA CYS A 46 10.45 -11.63 -3.04
C CYS A 46 9.14 -12.27 -3.48
N LEU A 47 8.12 -11.41 -3.59
CA LEU A 47 6.78 -11.76 -4.03
C LEU A 47 6.40 -10.83 -5.19
N ASP A 48 6.26 -11.38 -6.38
CA ASP A 48 5.96 -10.60 -7.59
C ASP A 48 4.54 -10.93 -8.10
N PRO A 49 3.69 -9.93 -8.37
CA PRO A 49 2.34 -10.17 -8.85
C PRO A 49 2.37 -10.61 -10.32
N ARG A 50 1.59 -11.66 -10.64
CA ARG A 50 1.40 -12.13 -12.02
C ARG A 50 0.03 -11.70 -12.55
N THR A 51 -0.99 -11.94 -11.74
CA THR A 51 -2.40 -11.57 -11.97
C THR A 51 -2.97 -11.04 -10.65
N ASP A 52 -4.25 -10.68 -10.62
CA ASP A 52 -4.94 -10.32 -9.37
C ASP A 52 -5.09 -11.48 -8.38
N TYR A 53 -4.95 -12.71 -8.86
CA TYR A 53 -5.13 -13.91 -8.05
C TYR A 53 -3.84 -14.67 -7.77
N THR A 54 -2.79 -14.43 -8.56
CA THR A 54 -1.58 -15.24 -8.53
C THR A 54 -0.33 -14.41 -8.33
N ILE A 55 0.55 -14.93 -7.48
CA ILE A 55 1.85 -14.34 -7.16
C ILE A 55 2.95 -15.35 -7.46
N THR A 56 4.07 -14.88 -7.99
CA THR A 56 5.31 -15.66 -8.06
C THR A 56 6.07 -15.49 -6.76
N ILE A 57 6.40 -16.61 -6.12
CA ILE A 57 7.12 -16.65 -4.86
C ILE A 57 8.55 -17.10 -5.14
N GLU A 58 9.52 -16.24 -4.86
CA GLU A 58 10.93 -16.55 -5.08
C GLU A 58 11.51 -17.47 -4.00
N LYS A 59 12.77 -17.88 -4.19
CA LYS A 59 13.50 -18.69 -3.21
C LYS A 59 13.87 -17.84 -2.00
N TRP A 60 13.90 -18.48 -0.83
CA TRP A 60 14.42 -17.88 0.39
C TRP A 60 15.91 -17.53 0.24
N ILE A 61 16.26 -16.29 0.58
CA ILE A 61 17.62 -15.82 0.71
C ILE A 61 17.88 -15.42 2.16
N LYS A 62 19.09 -15.64 2.64
CA LYS A 62 19.47 -15.27 4.00
C LYS A 62 19.52 -13.75 4.14
N VAL A 63 18.98 -13.23 5.23
CA VAL A 63 19.06 -11.81 5.57
C VAL A 63 20.33 -11.56 6.38
N GLU A 64 21.21 -10.74 5.81
CA GLU A 64 22.30 -10.08 6.52
C GLU A 64 21.97 -8.61 6.76
N ASN A 65 22.58 -7.98 7.76
CA ASN A 65 22.33 -6.57 8.04
C ASN A 65 22.72 -5.68 6.85
N GLY A 66 21.74 -4.98 6.29
CA GLY A 66 21.93 -4.18 5.09
C GLY A 66 21.60 -4.90 3.79
N THR A 67 21.04 -6.11 3.83
CA THR A 67 20.51 -6.83 2.65
C THR A 67 19.57 -5.92 1.88
N ARG A 68 19.68 -5.90 0.55
CA ARG A 68 18.84 -5.07 -0.32
C ARG A 68 17.82 -5.94 -1.05
N PRO A 69 16.54 -5.94 -0.64
CA PRO A 69 15.50 -6.61 -1.40
C PRO A 69 15.34 -5.94 -2.78
N THR A 70 15.24 -6.76 -3.83
CA THR A 70 15.19 -6.31 -5.24
C THR A 70 13.76 -6.33 -5.81
N CYS A 71 12.77 -6.18 -4.94
CA CYS A 71 11.36 -6.26 -5.25
C CYS A 71 10.57 -5.31 -4.36
N ASP A 72 9.32 -5.06 -4.75
CA ASP A 72 8.45 -4.16 -4.02
C ASP A 72 7.92 -4.79 -2.73
N VAL A 73 7.46 -6.04 -2.82
CA VAL A 73 6.88 -6.77 -1.70
C VAL A 73 7.71 -8.01 -1.42
N PHE A 74 8.04 -8.22 -0.15
CA PHE A 74 8.76 -9.41 0.28
C PHE A 74 8.31 -9.80 1.69
N GLU A 75 8.42 -11.09 1.97
CA GLU A 75 8.16 -11.63 3.28
C GLU A 75 9.46 -12.06 3.96
N VAL A 76 9.44 -11.98 5.29
CA VAL A 76 10.56 -12.34 6.14
C VAL A 76 10.10 -13.38 7.15
N GLU A 77 10.90 -14.42 7.31
CA GLU A 77 10.76 -15.40 8.38
C GLU A 77 12.05 -15.45 9.18
N CYS A 78 11.93 -15.38 10.51
CA CYS A 78 13.05 -15.64 11.40
C CYS A 78 12.82 -16.91 12.22
N LEU A 79 13.88 -17.69 12.32
CA LEU A 79 13.91 -18.94 13.03
C LEU A 79 14.78 -18.82 14.27
N GLU A 80 14.36 -19.48 15.35
CA GLU A 80 15.10 -19.59 16.61
C GLU A 80 15.76 -20.97 16.72
N TYR A 81 17.03 -20.99 17.10
CA TYR A 81 17.82 -22.20 17.30
C TYR A 81 17.98 -22.48 18.80
N LYS A 82 17.36 -23.56 19.30
CA LYS A 82 17.41 -23.91 20.73
C LYS A 82 18.81 -24.24 21.26
N ASN A 83 19.71 -24.74 20.39
CA ASN A 83 21.12 -25.04 20.71
C ASN A 83 21.93 -25.04 19.40
N ARG A 84 23.22 -24.65 19.44
CA ARG A 84 24.13 -24.66 18.25
C ARG A 84 24.28 -26.03 17.56
N THR A 85 23.85 -27.11 18.21
CA THR A 85 23.97 -28.51 17.76
C THR A 85 22.62 -29.21 17.56
N SER A 86 21.51 -28.50 17.73
CA SER A 86 20.16 -29.06 17.57
C SER A 86 19.60 -28.70 16.19
N ASP A 87 19.07 -29.69 15.48
CA ASP A 87 18.31 -29.49 14.24
C ASP A 87 16.86 -29.02 14.51
N GLU A 88 16.46 -28.85 15.79
CA GLU A 88 15.16 -28.27 16.12
C GLU A 88 15.16 -26.76 15.91
N VAL A 89 14.39 -26.33 14.91
CA VAL A 89 14.26 -24.94 14.49
C VAL A 89 12.77 -24.57 14.44
N TRP A 90 12.39 -23.43 15.02
CA TRP A 90 11.00 -22.97 15.06
C TRP A 90 10.87 -21.56 14.47
N THR A 91 9.90 -21.36 13.57
CA THR A 91 9.56 -20.03 13.07
C THR A 91 8.78 -19.27 14.13
N PHE A 92 9.41 -18.28 14.76
CA PHE A 92 8.79 -17.47 15.80
C PHE A 92 8.35 -16.09 15.29
N TYR A 93 8.93 -15.64 14.16
CA TYR A 93 8.66 -14.34 13.56
C TYR A 93 8.37 -14.50 12.08
N LYS A 94 7.26 -13.90 11.65
CA LYS A 94 6.92 -13.68 10.24
C LYS A 94 6.44 -12.25 10.07
N TYR A 95 6.88 -11.58 9.02
CA TYR A 95 6.46 -10.20 8.75
C TYR A 95 6.51 -9.89 7.25
N MET A 96 5.67 -8.95 6.82
CA MET A 96 5.58 -8.48 5.44
C MET A 96 6.13 -7.08 5.35
N HIS A 97 6.98 -6.84 4.37
CA HIS A 97 7.50 -5.51 4.06
C HIS A 97 7.09 -5.12 2.65
N ALA A 98 6.88 -3.82 2.46
CA ALA A 98 6.66 -3.20 1.15
C ALA A 98 7.58 -1.98 0.99
N GLN A 99 8.05 -1.75 -0.23
CA GLN A 99 8.81 -0.58 -0.66
C GLN A 99 8.60 -0.36 -2.15
N THR A 100 8.89 0.82 -2.66
CA THR A 100 9.07 0.99 -4.12
C THR A 100 10.51 0.67 -4.49
N TYR A 101 10.76 -0.48 -5.14
CA TYR A 101 12.09 -0.81 -5.65
C TYR A 101 12.31 -0.17 -7.03
N ARG A 102 13.29 0.73 -7.18
CA ARG A 102 13.56 1.40 -8.47
C ARG A 102 13.84 0.37 -9.57
N LYS A 103 13.00 0.34 -10.60
CA LYS A 103 13.19 -0.44 -11.82
C LYS A 103 13.81 0.45 -12.87
N ASP A 104 14.90 -0.02 -13.49
CA ASP A 104 15.52 0.66 -14.62
C ASP A 104 14.67 0.43 -15.87
N THR A 105 13.57 1.17 -15.99
CA THR A 105 12.67 1.06 -17.14
C THR A 105 13.08 2.10 -18.18
N PRO A 106 13.38 1.72 -19.44
CA PRO A 106 13.80 2.65 -20.50
C PRO A 106 12.68 3.58 -20.99
N LYS A 107 11.57 3.71 -20.24
CA LYS A 107 10.44 4.58 -20.59
C LYS A 107 10.93 6.01 -20.76
N GLN A 108 10.88 6.48 -22.00
CA GLN A 108 11.10 7.87 -22.37
C GLN A 108 9.73 8.57 -22.42
N PRO A 109 9.61 9.81 -21.93
CA PRO A 109 8.38 10.57 -22.11
C PRO A 109 8.06 10.67 -23.61
N SER A 110 6.80 10.45 -23.98
CA SER A 110 6.35 10.53 -25.37
C SER A 110 6.45 11.95 -25.96
N THR A 111 6.60 12.97 -25.11
CA THR A 111 6.62 14.39 -25.48
C THR A 111 7.79 15.14 -24.83
N SER A 112 8.22 16.26 -25.45
CA SER A 112 9.28 17.13 -24.89
C SER A 112 8.76 18.11 -23.82
N GLU A 113 7.46 18.13 -23.56
CA GLU A 113 6.85 18.91 -22.49
C GLU A 113 6.93 18.15 -21.17
N GLN A 114 7.12 18.89 -20.09
CA GLN A 114 7.16 18.33 -18.74
C GLN A 114 5.76 17.82 -18.36
N GLN A 115 5.58 16.50 -18.43
CA GLN A 115 4.34 15.83 -18.05
C GLN A 115 4.11 15.96 -16.52
N PRO A 116 2.90 16.34 -16.07
CA PRO A 116 2.58 16.44 -14.64
C PRO A 116 2.43 15.05 -14.02
N ASP A 117 2.69 14.95 -12.72
CA ASP A 117 2.36 13.75 -11.95
C ASP A 117 0.84 13.66 -11.74
N VAL A 118 0.29 12.44 -11.77
CA VAL A 118 -1.15 12.17 -11.60
C VAL A 118 -1.35 11.15 -10.48
N HIS A 119 -1.95 11.58 -9.38
CA HIS A 119 -2.19 10.73 -8.21
C HIS A 119 -3.68 10.68 -7.87
N ILE A 120 -4.24 9.48 -7.82
CA ILE A 120 -5.61 9.21 -7.41
C ILE A 120 -5.57 8.58 -6.02
N ILE A 121 -6.05 9.30 -5.01
CA ILE A 121 -6.24 8.79 -3.65
C ILE A 121 -7.75 8.67 -3.42
N LEU A 122 -8.22 7.45 -3.19
CA LEU A 122 -9.64 7.13 -3.13
C LEU A 122 -10.00 6.57 -1.76
N PHE A 123 -11.06 7.13 -1.18
CA PHE A 123 -11.66 6.69 0.07
C PHE A 123 -13.00 6.00 -0.24
N ASP A 124 -13.04 4.68 -0.05
CA ASP A 124 -14.18 3.86 -0.43
C ASP A 124 -15.41 4.17 0.45
N SER A 125 -16.59 4.18 -0.17
CA SER A 125 -17.87 4.43 0.49
C SER A 125 -17.97 5.78 1.22
N VAL A 126 -17.20 6.78 0.77
CA VAL A 126 -17.20 8.13 1.34
C VAL A 126 -17.99 9.10 0.45
N SER A 127 -19.08 9.63 0.99
CA SER A 127 -19.80 10.72 0.31
C SER A 127 -19.04 12.05 0.39
N HIS A 128 -19.25 12.93 -0.58
CA HIS A 128 -18.70 14.29 -0.57
C HIS A 128 -18.95 15.03 0.76
N SER A 129 -20.18 14.91 1.29
CA SER A 129 -20.55 15.55 2.56
C SER A 129 -19.82 14.96 3.77
N GLN A 130 -19.54 13.65 3.76
CA GLN A 130 -18.82 12.98 4.83
C GLN A 130 -17.36 13.39 4.82
N PHE A 131 -16.71 13.43 3.65
CA PHE A 131 -15.34 13.90 3.53
C PHE A 131 -15.17 15.31 4.12
N ILE A 132 -16.03 16.26 3.74
CA ILE A 132 -15.96 17.64 4.26
C ILE A 132 -16.10 17.70 5.80
N ARG A 133 -16.99 16.88 6.38
CA ARG A 133 -17.22 16.87 7.83
C ARG A 133 -16.14 16.15 8.61
N SER A 134 -15.61 15.06 8.08
CA SER A 134 -14.67 14.17 8.77
C SER A 134 -13.21 14.56 8.54
N MET A 135 -12.91 15.24 7.43
CA MET A 135 -11.57 15.65 7.01
C MET A 135 -11.45 17.18 6.83
N PRO A 136 -11.90 18.03 7.78
CA PRO A 136 -11.96 19.48 7.58
C PRO A 136 -10.59 20.13 7.38
N LYS A 137 -9.53 19.67 8.08
CA LYS A 137 -8.18 20.24 7.92
C LYS A 137 -7.63 19.93 6.53
N THR A 138 -7.75 18.66 6.12
CA THR A 138 -7.35 18.20 4.79
C THR A 138 -8.13 18.94 3.70
N SER A 139 -9.45 19.00 3.81
CA SER A 139 -10.31 19.68 2.82
C SER A 139 -9.99 21.16 2.70
N HIS A 140 -9.77 21.85 3.82
CA HIS A 140 -9.38 23.26 3.81
C HIS A 140 -8.00 23.46 3.16
N PHE A 141 -7.02 22.62 3.51
CA PHE A 141 -5.69 22.68 2.92
C PHE A 141 -5.71 22.47 1.41
N LEU A 142 -6.42 21.44 0.93
CA LEU A 142 -6.57 21.19 -0.50
C LEU A 142 -7.20 22.38 -1.23
N LYS A 143 -8.21 23.03 -0.63
CA LYS A 143 -8.88 24.16 -1.24
C LYS A 143 -7.99 25.41 -1.29
N GLU A 144 -7.35 25.76 -0.18
CA GLU A 144 -6.61 27.03 -0.08
C GLU A 144 -5.21 26.95 -0.69
N PHE A 145 -4.53 25.80 -0.61
CA PHE A 145 -3.15 25.65 -1.09
C PHE A 145 -3.03 25.00 -2.46
N TYR A 146 -3.84 23.97 -2.74
CA TYR A 146 -3.84 23.31 -4.05
C TYR A 146 -4.88 23.92 -5.00
N GLU A 147 -5.61 24.94 -4.57
CA GLU A 147 -6.70 25.56 -5.34
C GLU A 147 -7.69 24.51 -5.88
N SER A 148 -7.95 23.47 -5.09
CA SER A 148 -8.65 22.28 -5.57
C SER A 148 -10.09 22.60 -5.98
N ILE A 149 -10.51 21.97 -7.08
CA ILE A 149 -11.88 22.08 -7.58
C ILE A 149 -12.73 20.97 -6.96
N SER A 150 -13.74 21.38 -6.20
CA SER A 150 -14.72 20.47 -5.62
C SER A 150 -15.85 20.21 -6.61
N PHE A 151 -15.95 18.97 -7.09
CA PHE A 151 -17.07 18.50 -7.89
C PHE A 151 -18.24 18.12 -6.96
N ARG A 152 -19.34 18.89 -7.03
CA ARG A 152 -20.49 18.75 -6.10
C ARG A 152 -21.36 17.51 -6.32
N GLY A 153 -21.12 16.76 -7.39
CA GLY A 153 -21.79 15.52 -7.69
C GLY A 153 -21.25 14.90 -8.97
N TYR A 154 -21.12 13.59 -8.94
CA TYR A 154 -20.90 12.77 -10.12
C TYR A 154 -21.96 11.67 -10.09
N LYS A 155 -22.44 11.29 -11.27
CA LYS A 155 -23.30 10.13 -11.41
C LYS A 155 -22.36 8.95 -11.62
N THR A 156 -22.51 7.90 -10.82
CA THR A 156 -21.88 6.62 -11.14
C THR A 156 -22.69 6.02 -12.27
N ASP A 157 -22.14 6.04 -13.48
CA ASP A 157 -22.62 5.17 -14.52
C ASP A 157 -22.10 3.78 -14.15
N TYR A 158 -23.02 2.92 -13.68
CA TYR A 158 -22.68 1.51 -13.48
C TYR A 158 -22.36 0.95 -14.86
N PRO A 159 -21.12 0.48 -15.10
CA PRO A 159 -20.82 -0.21 -16.33
C PRO A 159 -21.76 -1.42 -16.44
N ASN A 160 -22.21 -1.73 -17.66
CA ASN A 160 -22.95 -2.97 -17.91
C ASN A 160 -22.19 -4.14 -17.27
N GLU A 161 -22.90 -5.10 -16.66
CA GLU A 161 -22.34 -6.19 -15.85
C GLU A 161 -21.21 -7.01 -16.55
N SER A 162 -21.04 -6.87 -17.87
CA SER A 162 -20.02 -7.54 -18.67
C SER A 162 -18.57 -7.28 -18.25
N TRP A 163 -18.26 -6.13 -17.63
CA TRP A 163 -16.88 -5.82 -17.21
C TRP A 163 -16.32 -6.82 -16.19
N CYS A 164 -17.19 -7.53 -15.47
CA CYS A 164 -16.83 -8.51 -14.46
C CYS A 164 -16.47 -9.89 -15.08
N GLU A 165 -16.88 -10.13 -16.32
CA GLU A 165 -16.65 -11.39 -17.05
C GLU A 165 -15.55 -11.27 -18.11
N GLU A 166 -14.74 -10.21 -18.04
CA GLU A 166 -13.59 -9.97 -18.91
C GLU A 166 -12.41 -9.44 -18.09
N TYR A 167 -11.19 -9.62 -18.61
CA TYR A 167 -10.00 -9.07 -17.97
C TYR A 167 -9.92 -7.57 -18.23
N LEU A 168 -9.61 -6.80 -17.19
CA LEU A 168 -9.45 -5.34 -17.25
C LEU A 168 -8.07 -4.91 -17.82
N ASP A 169 -7.52 -5.72 -18.70
CA ASP A 169 -6.20 -5.48 -19.29
C ASP A 169 -6.26 -4.43 -20.43
N GLU A 170 -5.11 -3.90 -20.81
CA GLU A 170 -4.93 -2.98 -21.95
C GLU A 170 -5.83 -1.73 -21.92
N ASP A 171 -6.74 -1.57 -22.86
CA ASP A 171 -7.55 -0.36 -23.02
C ASP A 171 -8.67 -0.21 -21.99
N GLN A 172 -8.96 -1.27 -21.22
CA GLN A 172 -9.99 -1.29 -20.19
C GLN A 172 -9.56 -0.59 -18.90
N PHE A 173 -8.26 -0.36 -18.69
CA PHE A 173 -7.74 0.27 -17.48
C PHE A 173 -6.75 1.38 -17.75
N ILE A 174 -6.96 2.51 -17.08
CA ILE A 174 -6.20 3.75 -17.30
C ILE A 174 -4.70 3.60 -16.98
N GLY A 175 -4.31 2.65 -16.11
CA GLY A 175 -2.92 2.40 -15.77
C GLY A 175 -2.05 2.07 -16.98
N TYR A 176 -2.56 1.26 -17.92
CA TYR A 176 -1.85 0.91 -19.15
C TYR A 176 -1.63 2.12 -20.05
N ARG A 177 -2.61 3.02 -20.15
CA ARG A 177 -2.49 4.28 -20.93
C ARG A 177 -1.38 5.18 -20.38
N PHE A 178 -1.24 5.27 -19.06
CA PHE A 178 -0.15 6.03 -18.44
C PHE A 178 1.20 5.34 -18.66
N GLN A 179 1.26 4.01 -18.61
CA GLN A 179 2.49 3.27 -18.93
C GLN A 179 2.94 3.53 -20.37
N ASP A 180 2.00 3.51 -21.33
CA ASP A 180 2.26 3.82 -22.75
C ASP A 180 2.71 5.27 -22.96
N ALA A 181 2.20 6.20 -22.15
CA ALA A 181 2.61 7.60 -22.17
C ALA A 181 4.00 7.86 -21.56
N GLY A 182 4.66 6.82 -21.00
CA GLY A 182 5.99 6.90 -20.42
C GLY A 182 6.01 7.18 -18.92
N TYR A 183 4.86 7.14 -18.24
CA TYR A 183 4.78 7.27 -16.79
C TYR A 183 5.29 6.00 -16.11
N ILE A 184 5.92 6.20 -14.94
CA ILE A 184 6.04 5.11 -13.96
C ILE A 184 4.72 5.04 -13.22
N SER A 185 4.11 3.86 -13.13
CA SER A 185 2.79 3.69 -12.52
C SER A 185 2.81 2.85 -11.24
N MET A 186 1.92 3.18 -10.29
CA MET A 186 1.73 2.46 -9.04
C MET A 186 0.25 2.22 -8.71
N MET A 187 -0.06 1.08 -8.12
CA MET A 187 -1.39 0.78 -7.59
C MET A 187 -1.28 0.07 -6.23
N SER A 188 -2.07 0.52 -5.27
CA SER A 188 -2.20 -0.09 -3.95
C SER A 188 -3.65 -0.05 -3.48
N GLU A 189 -4.16 -1.20 -3.08
CA GLU A 189 -5.44 -1.38 -2.37
C GLU A 189 -5.17 -1.97 -0.98
N ASP A 190 -6.10 -1.88 -0.06
CA ASP A 190 -5.94 -2.40 1.30
C ASP A 190 -6.86 -3.58 1.57
N TRP A 191 -7.53 -4.11 0.56
CA TRP A 191 -8.47 -5.22 0.67
C TRP A 191 -8.11 -6.36 -0.29
N ALA A 192 -7.88 -7.56 0.24
CA ALA A 192 -7.43 -8.70 -0.56
C ALA A 192 -8.48 -9.24 -1.53
N TYR A 193 -9.77 -9.00 -1.28
CA TYR A 193 -10.78 -9.31 -2.28
C TYR A 193 -10.78 -8.32 -3.45
N GLY A 194 -10.15 -7.15 -3.30
CA GLY A 194 -9.89 -6.16 -4.34
C GLY A 194 -11.14 -5.55 -4.98
N VAL A 195 -11.07 -4.28 -5.35
CA VAL A 195 -12.20 -3.60 -5.99
C VAL A 195 -12.46 -4.11 -7.41
N PHE A 196 -11.41 -4.53 -8.11
CA PHE A 196 -11.48 -4.93 -9.52
C PHE A 196 -11.79 -6.41 -9.72
N ASN A 197 -11.73 -7.22 -8.66
CA ASN A 197 -11.89 -8.67 -8.73
C ASN A 197 -12.99 -9.21 -7.78
N TRP A 198 -13.65 -8.35 -7.00
CA TRP A 198 -14.84 -8.68 -6.21
C TRP A 198 -16.15 -8.48 -7.00
N PRO A 199 -17.20 -9.32 -6.79
CA PRO A 199 -17.21 -10.51 -5.94
C PRO A 199 -16.62 -11.75 -6.61
N ASN A 200 -16.72 -11.85 -7.94
CA ASN A 200 -16.18 -12.95 -8.75
C ASN A 200 -15.71 -12.43 -10.11
N CYS A 201 -15.19 -11.20 -10.15
CA CYS A 201 -14.77 -10.59 -11.40
C CYS A 201 -13.38 -11.07 -11.80
N TRP A 202 -13.09 -11.16 -13.09
CA TRP A 202 -11.80 -11.70 -13.54
C TRP A 202 -10.59 -10.84 -13.14
N GLY A 203 -10.81 -9.55 -12.87
CA GLY A 203 -9.76 -8.61 -12.48
C GLY A 203 -8.71 -8.44 -13.59
N PHE A 204 -7.44 -8.36 -13.20
CA PHE A 204 -6.33 -8.25 -14.13
C PHE A 204 -5.63 -9.60 -14.37
N ASN A 205 -5.40 -9.95 -15.64
CA ASN A 205 -4.57 -11.10 -16.04
C ASN A 205 -3.12 -10.71 -16.30
N HIS A 206 -2.84 -9.41 -16.43
CA HIS A 206 -1.50 -8.85 -16.43
C HIS A 206 -1.39 -7.78 -15.38
N LYS A 207 -0.16 -7.45 -14.98
CA LYS A 207 0.07 -6.41 -13.98
C LYS A 207 -0.39 -5.04 -14.53
N PRO A 208 -1.33 -4.33 -13.88
CA PRO A 208 -1.93 -3.10 -14.42
C PRO A 208 -1.04 -1.85 -14.30
N VAL A 209 0.08 -1.98 -13.59
CA VAL A 209 1.00 -0.89 -13.24
C VAL A 209 2.44 -1.39 -13.02
N ASP A 210 3.43 -0.51 -12.98
CA ASP A 210 4.84 -0.93 -12.77
C ASP A 210 5.11 -1.39 -11.34
N HIS A 211 4.40 -0.81 -10.37
CA HIS A 211 4.50 -1.05 -8.92
C HIS A 211 3.14 -1.45 -8.39
N TYR A 212 2.95 -2.73 -8.04
CA TYR A 212 1.64 -3.24 -7.64
C TYR A 212 1.74 -3.92 -6.29
N MET A 213 1.04 -3.37 -5.30
CA MET A 213 1.09 -3.84 -3.91
C MET A 213 0.27 -5.13 -3.66
N ARG A 214 -0.36 -5.69 -4.69
CA ARG A 214 -1.23 -6.87 -4.63
C ARG A 214 -0.68 -8.07 -3.84
N PRO A 215 0.61 -8.45 -3.94
CA PRO A 215 1.13 -9.56 -3.14
C PRO A 215 1.07 -9.30 -1.64
N PHE A 216 1.16 -8.04 -1.21
CA PHE A 216 1.05 -7.67 0.20
C PHE A 216 -0.37 -7.95 0.70
N GLN A 217 -1.40 -7.51 -0.03
CA GLN A 217 -2.81 -7.76 0.32
C GLN A 217 -3.09 -9.26 0.44
N ILE A 218 -2.76 -10.02 -0.61
CA ILE A 218 -3.05 -11.47 -0.70
C ILE A 218 -2.38 -12.22 0.47
N ARG A 219 -1.14 -11.86 0.83
CA ARG A 219 -0.38 -12.55 1.89
C ARG A 219 -0.76 -12.09 3.29
N VAL A 220 -1.12 -10.83 3.48
CA VAL A 220 -1.48 -10.31 4.80
C VAL A 220 -2.88 -10.75 5.22
N GLU A 221 -3.85 -10.76 4.30
CA GLU A 221 -5.25 -11.14 4.59
C GLU A 221 -5.58 -12.60 4.24
N GLY A 222 -4.69 -13.29 3.52
CA GLY A 222 -4.56 -14.75 3.61
C GLY A 222 -5.73 -15.59 3.06
N TYR A 223 -6.31 -15.22 1.91
CA TYR A 223 -7.38 -16.06 1.32
C TYR A 223 -6.88 -17.35 0.65
N TYR A 224 -5.64 -17.36 0.12
CA TYR A 224 -5.14 -18.48 -0.70
C TYR A 224 -3.96 -19.25 -0.10
N ASP A 225 -3.17 -18.70 0.83
CA ASP A 225 -2.13 -19.49 1.53
C ASP A 225 -1.52 -18.77 2.77
N GLN A 226 -1.49 -19.50 3.89
CA GLN A 226 -0.56 -19.40 5.04
C GLN A 226 -0.30 -18.06 5.76
N SER A 227 -1.04 -17.84 6.86
CA SER A 227 -0.60 -17.43 8.21
C SER A 227 -1.76 -16.63 8.83
N PRO A 228 -2.69 -17.28 9.56
CA PRO A 228 -3.95 -16.66 9.99
C PRO A 228 -3.80 -15.45 10.90
N ASP A 229 -2.57 -15.15 11.34
CA ASP A 229 -2.20 -14.04 12.20
C ASP A 229 -1.38 -12.95 11.50
N MET A 230 -1.13 -13.03 10.18
CA MET A 230 -0.30 -12.05 9.46
C MET A 230 -0.88 -10.64 9.54
N ALA A 231 -2.18 -10.47 9.26
CA ALA A 231 -2.88 -9.19 9.44
C ALA A 231 -2.70 -8.63 10.85
N SER A 232 -2.84 -9.47 11.88
CA SER A 232 -2.63 -9.02 13.25
C SER A 232 -1.17 -8.63 13.52
N LYS A 233 -0.19 -9.33 12.93
CA LYS A 233 1.23 -9.01 13.07
C LYS A 233 1.61 -7.71 12.35
N VAL A 234 1.06 -7.47 11.17
CA VAL A 234 1.43 -6.34 10.29
C VAL A 234 0.68 -5.07 10.66
N TYR A 235 -0.58 -5.18 11.07
CA TYR A 235 -1.43 -4.03 11.41
C TYR A 235 -1.42 -3.76 12.92
N ASN A 236 -2.48 -4.17 13.63
CA ASN A 236 -2.72 -3.86 15.04
C ASN A 236 -1.54 -4.20 15.96
N GLY A 237 -0.84 -5.30 15.70
CA GLY A 237 0.31 -5.75 16.50
C GLY A 237 1.51 -4.81 16.44
N THR A 238 1.58 -3.97 15.41
CA THR A 238 2.61 -2.94 15.26
C THR A 238 2.05 -1.51 15.32
N CYS A 239 0.83 -1.34 15.82
CA CYS A 239 0.18 -0.04 15.91
C CYS A 239 -0.05 0.65 14.56
N HIS A 240 -0.31 -0.12 13.50
CA HIS A 240 -0.63 0.40 12.18
C HIS A 240 -2.01 -0.05 11.71
N GLU A 241 -2.70 0.81 10.97
CA GLU A 241 -3.88 0.48 10.16
C GLU A 241 -3.43 0.09 8.76
N GLU A 242 -4.34 -0.48 7.99
CA GLU A 242 -4.12 -0.93 6.63
C GLU A 242 -3.67 0.23 5.72
N PHE A 243 -4.33 1.40 5.82
CA PHE A 243 -3.98 2.58 5.02
C PHE A 243 -2.58 3.13 5.32
N HIS A 244 -2.02 2.90 6.53
CA HIS A 244 -0.67 3.36 6.84
C HIS A 244 0.37 2.70 5.93
N HIS A 245 0.25 1.39 5.69
CA HIS A 245 1.17 0.65 4.82
C HIS A 245 1.06 1.09 3.36
N GLN A 246 -0.17 1.35 2.87
CA GLN A 246 -0.37 1.90 1.52
C GLN A 246 0.25 3.29 1.36
N MET A 247 0.08 4.14 2.37
CA MET A 247 0.60 5.50 2.33
C MET A 247 2.12 5.53 2.45
N GLU A 248 2.75 4.64 3.20
CA GLU A 248 4.21 4.49 3.17
C GLU A 248 4.70 4.02 1.79
N TYR A 249 4.00 3.07 1.17
CA TYR A 249 4.30 2.64 -0.21
C TYR A 249 4.18 3.80 -1.22
N LEU A 250 3.13 4.64 -1.11
CA LEU A 250 2.98 5.86 -1.90
C LEU A 250 4.10 6.87 -1.66
N LYS A 251 4.46 7.12 -0.39
CA LYS A 251 5.56 8.03 -0.04
C LYS A 251 6.89 7.57 -0.61
N ASP A 252 7.15 6.27 -0.62
CA ASP A 252 8.32 5.70 -1.30
C ASP A 252 8.26 5.94 -2.80
N PHE A 253 7.12 5.64 -3.42
CA PHE A 253 6.91 5.80 -4.85
C PHE A 253 7.17 7.24 -5.33
N LEU A 254 6.66 8.23 -4.59
CA LEU A 254 6.86 9.65 -4.86
C LEU A 254 8.34 10.06 -4.81
N ARG A 255 9.16 9.39 -3.99
CA ARG A 255 10.57 9.73 -3.78
C ARG A 255 11.53 9.03 -4.74
N VAL A 256 11.23 7.80 -5.14
CA VAL A 256 12.16 6.93 -5.89
C VAL A 256 12.41 7.42 -7.33
N TYR A 257 11.42 8.08 -7.93
CA TYR A 257 11.45 8.55 -9.31
C TYR A 257 11.30 10.09 -9.42
N PRO A 258 12.27 10.88 -8.94
CA PRO A 258 12.20 12.35 -9.08
C PRO A 258 12.27 12.78 -10.55
N ASP A 259 12.93 11.98 -11.39
CA ASP A 259 13.21 12.27 -12.79
C ASP A 259 12.12 11.81 -13.77
N LYS A 260 11.10 11.08 -13.32
CA LYS A 260 10.04 10.53 -14.18
C LYS A 260 8.65 11.06 -13.82
N PRO A 261 7.74 11.19 -14.80
CA PRO A 261 6.32 11.42 -14.53
C PRO A 261 5.71 10.17 -13.88
N LYS A 262 4.86 10.39 -12.89
CA LYS A 262 4.30 9.34 -12.03
C LYS A 262 2.78 9.29 -12.12
N PHE A 263 2.25 8.08 -12.24
CA PHE A 263 0.82 7.81 -12.12
C PHE A 263 0.61 6.91 -10.91
N SER A 264 -0.35 7.21 -10.03
CA SER A 264 -0.71 6.26 -8.97
C SER A 264 -2.19 6.19 -8.66
N ILE A 265 -2.63 5.01 -8.24
CA ILE A 265 -3.93 4.78 -7.60
C ILE A 265 -3.70 4.19 -6.20
N THR A 266 -4.21 4.86 -5.17
CA THR A 266 -4.22 4.37 -3.80
C THR A 266 -5.67 4.29 -3.32
N TRP A 267 -6.18 3.07 -3.14
CA TRP A 267 -7.58 2.78 -2.81
C TRP A 267 -7.71 2.30 -1.37
N MET A 268 -8.43 3.04 -0.53
CA MET A 268 -8.63 2.76 0.89
C MET A 268 -10.04 2.27 1.13
N SER A 269 -10.23 0.96 1.20
CA SER A 269 -11.47 0.31 1.55
C SER A 269 -11.69 0.26 3.05
N TYR A 270 -10.70 -0.19 3.84
CA TYR A 270 -10.93 -0.43 5.27
C TYR A 270 -11.12 0.83 6.10
N LEU A 271 -10.57 1.97 5.67
CA LEU A 271 -10.62 3.21 6.42
C LEU A 271 -12.05 3.73 6.65
N ALA A 272 -13.00 3.45 5.74
CA ALA A 272 -14.35 4.01 5.84
C ALA A 272 -15.50 3.07 5.42
N HIS A 273 -15.24 1.96 4.72
CA HIS A 273 -16.30 1.15 4.08
C HIS A 273 -17.38 0.67 5.05
N ASN A 274 -16.99 0.26 6.28
CA ASN A 274 -17.92 -0.23 7.31
C ASN A 274 -17.95 0.64 8.57
N ASP A 275 -17.27 1.79 8.57
CA ASP A 275 -17.28 2.73 9.69
C ASP A 275 -17.36 4.17 9.19
N ALA A 276 -18.56 4.76 9.33
CA ALA A 276 -18.79 6.15 8.98
C ALA A 276 -17.90 7.14 9.76
N ASN A 277 -17.29 6.71 10.87
CA ASN A 277 -16.39 7.53 11.67
C ASN A 277 -14.90 7.27 11.41
N GLY A 278 -14.52 6.26 10.63
CA GLY A 278 -13.12 5.86 10.45
C GLY A 278 -12.25 6.95 9.81
N LEU A 279 -12.85 7.93 9.11
CA LEU A 279 -12.10 9.06 8.58
C LEU A 279 -11.65 10.07 9.64
N PHE A 280 -12.42 10.28 10.72
CA PHE A 280 -12.20 11.43 11.62
C PHE A 280 -10.80 11.44 12.24
N HIS A 281 -10.25 10.27 12.59
CA HIS A 281 -8.91 10.18 13.19
C HIS A 281 -7.78 10.34 12.16
N SER A 282 -8.09 10.22 10.87
CA SER A 282 -7.12 10.28 9.78
C SER A 282 -6.89 11.71 9.24
N ASP A 283 -7.72 12.69 9.61
CA ASP A 283 -7.62 14.08 9.08
C ASP A 283 -6.23 14.70 9.28
N ASP A 284 -5.67 14.55 10.48
CA ASP A 284 -4.31 15.04 10.75
C ASP A 284 -3.25 14.31 9.93
N TYR A 285 -3.42 13.02 9.67
CA TYR A 285 -2.48 12.25 8.84
C TYR A 285 -2.46 12.80 7.41
N PHE A 286 -3.63 12.91 6.78
CA PHE A 286 -3.74 13.35 5.39
C PHE A 286 -3.38 14.83 5.23
N TYR A 287 -3.80 15.69 6.15
CA TYR A 287 -3.37 17.09 6.18
C TYR A 287 -1.84 17.20 6.16
N ASN A 288 -1.15 16.47 7.03
CA ASN A 288 0.32 16.49 7.08
C ASN A 288 0.94 15.87 5.83
N PHE A 289 0.39 14.78 5.30
CA PHE A 289 0.84 14.20 4.04
C PHE A 289 0.80 15.22 2.89
N PHE A 290 -0.35 15.84 2.65
CA PHE A 290 -0.48 16.83 1.57
C PHE A 290 0.43 18.05 1.80
N LYS A 291 0.59 18.47 3.06
CA LYS A 291 1.50 19.56 3.41
C LYS A 291 2.97 19.23 3.14
N ASP A 292 3.42 18.04 3.50
CA ASP A 292 4.83 17.61 3.41
C ASP A 292 5.27 17.25 1.98
N TYR A 293 4.31 16.93 1.10
CA TYR A 293 4.57 16.53 -0.29
C TYR A 293 4.24 17.61 -1.32
N LYS A 294 3.82 18.81 -0.88
CA LYS A 294 3.51 19.93 -1.78
C LYS A 294 4.63 20.32 -2.77
N GLU A 295 5.90 20.14 -2.40
CA GLU A 295 7.08 20.48 -3.22
C GLU A 295 7.69 19.26 -3.94
N LYS A 296 7.14 18.05 -3.69
CA LYS A 296 7.70 16.78 -4.18
C LYS A 296 6.96 16.22 -5.39
N VAL A 297 5.85 16.85 -5.77
CA VAL A 297 5.02 16.46 -6.92
C VAL A 297 5.32 17.41 -8.07
N ARG A 298 5.47 16.87 -9.28
CA ARG A 298 5.66 17.66 -10.51
C ARG A 298 4.31 18.21 -10.94
N LEU A 299 4.18 19.53 -10.89
CA LEU A 299 3.06 20.30 -11.45
C LEU A 299 3.31 20.61 -12.93
#